data_AF-A0A9D5TAA8-F1
#
_entry.id   AF-A0A9D5TAA8-F1
#
_cell.length_a   1.000
_cell.length_b   1.000
_cell.length_c   1.000
_cell.angle_alpha   90.00
_cell.angle_beta   90.00
_cell.angle_gamma   90.00
#
_symmetry.space_group_name_H-M   'P 1'
#
loop_
_entity.id
_entity.type
_entity.pdbx_description
1 polymer ?
#
loop_
_entity_poly.entity_id
_entity_poly.type
_entity_poly.pdbx_seq_one_letter_code
_entity_poly.pdbx_strand_id
1 'polypeptide(L)'
;MRLFRPVGQAELDLIAKADYREFPPRLPEQPIFYPVLNEKYAREIAEKWNKKSADSGYAGYVTSFEIDDAYISQFDVQTVGAAYHKEFWIPAEVLAEFNRHIIGKIEVI
;
A
#
# COMPACT_ATOMS: atom_id res chain seq x y z
N MET A 1 5.90 4.57 12.17
CA MET A 1 6.90 4.01 11.22
C MET A 1 6.53 4.37 9.80
N ARG A 2 7.46 4.24 8.83
CA ARG A 2 7.19 4.51 7.41
C ARG A 2 6.94 3.21 6.65
N LEU A 3 5.84 3.16 5.91
CA LEU A 3 5.46 2.05 5.05
C LEU A 3 5.36 2.50 3.60
N PHE A 4 5.30 1.52 2.70
CA PHE A 4 5.23 1.75 1.28
C PHE A 4 4.12 0.92 0.65
N ARG A 5 3.57 1.41 -0.46
CA ARG A 5 2.61 0.64 -1.24
C ARG A 5 2.78 0.92 -2.74
N PRO A 6 3.02 -0.11 -3.56
CA PRO A 6 2.92 0.04 -5.00
C PRO A 6 1.44 0.23 -5.39
N VAL A 7 1.16 1.20 -6.25
CA VAL A 7 -0.20 1.52 -6.74
C VAL A 7 -0.19 1.69 -8.26
N GLY A 8 -1.29 1.32 -8.91
CA GLY A 8 -1.53 1.66 -10.33
C GLY A 8 -2.12 3.06 -10.48
N GLN A 9 -2.27 3.53 -11.72
CA GLN A 9 -2.81 4.88 -11.99
C GLN A 9 -4.21 5.09 -11.40
N ALA A 10 -5.12 4.13 -11.57
CA ALA A 10 -6.49 4.27 -11.09
C ALA A 10 -6.58 4.37 -9.55
N GLU A 11 -5.74 3.63 -8.81
CA GLU A 11 -5.67 3.71 -7.35
C GLU A 11 -5.03 5.05 -6.93
N LEU A 12 -3.99 5.52 -7.65
CA LEU A 12 -3.38 6.82 -7.40
C LEU A 12 -4.37 7.99 -7.62
N ASP A 13 -5.22 7.93 -8.64
CA ASP A 13 -6.23 8.95 -8.90
C ASP A 13 -7.27 9.02 -7.76
N LEU A 14 -7.60 7.87 -7.15
CA LEU A 14 -8.51 7.81 -6.00
C LEU A 14 -7.84 8.39 -4.74
N ILE A 15 -6.56 8.08 -4.51
CA ILE A 15 -5.77 8.66 -3.43
C ILE A 15 -5.70 10.19 -3.59
N ALA A 16 -5.46 10.69 -4.80
CA ALA A 16 -5.41 12.11 -5.10
C ALA A 16 -6.76 12.80 -4.87
N LYS A 17 -7.88 12.17 -5.25
CA LYS A 17 -9.24 12.66 -4.95
C LYS A 17 -9.50 12.77 -3.45
N ALA A 18 -8.84 11.95 -2.64
CA ALA A 18 -8.91 11.98 -1.19
C ALA A 18 -7.83 12.87 -0.53
N ASP A 19 -7.28 13.84 -1.26
CA ASP A 19 -6.21 14.76 -0.80
C ASP A 19 -4.96 14.03 -0.26
N TYR A 20 -4.70 12.84 -0.78
CA TYR A 20 -3.60 11.96 -0.36
C TYR A 20 -3.67 11.57 1.13
N ARG A 21 -4.87 11.45 1.70
CA ARG A 21 -5.04 11.08 3.12
C ARG A 21 -5.47 9.65 3.35
N GLU A 22 -5.93 8.95 2.32
CA GLU A 22 -6.46 7.60 2.45
C GLU A 22 -6.27 6.78 1.17
N PHE A 23 -6.17 5.46 1.37
CA PHE A 23 -6.29 4.49 0.29
C PHE A 23 -7.75 4.15 0.04
N PRO A 24 -8.17 3.93 -1.22
CA PRO A 24 -9.54 3.56 -1.52
C PRO A 24 -9.90 2.18 -0.95
N PRO A 25 -11.19 1.90 -0.69
CA PRO A 25 -11.65 0.57 -0.31
C PRO A 25 -11.19 -0.51 -1.30
N ARG A 26 -10.89 -1.70 -0.77
CA ARG A 26 -10.57 -2.87 -1.60
C ARG A 26 -11.82 -3.39 -2.30
N LEU A 27 -11.64 -4.04 -3.44
CA LEU A 27 -12.73 -4.78 -4.09
C LEU A 27 -13.11 -6.01 -3.24
N PRO A 28 -14.36 -6.50 -3.30
CA PRO A 28 -14.80 -7.65 -2.49
C PRO A 28 -13.93 -8.91 -2.65
N GLU A 29 -13.35 -9.12 -3.82
CA GLU A 29 -12.44 -10.23 -4.13
C GLU A 29 -11.01 -10.03 -3.60
N GLN A 30 -10.72 -8.88 -3.00
CA GLN A 30 -9.40 -8.51 -2.46
C GLN A 30 -9.50 -8.45 -0.92
N PRO A 31 -9.36 -9.58 -0.22
CA PRO A 31 -9.66 -9.68 1.21
C PRO A 31 -8.65 -8.95 2.11
N ILE A 32 -7.49 -8.57 1.55
CA ILE A 32 -6.42 -7.91 2.29
C ILE A 32 -5.93 -6.63 1.61
N PHE A 33 -5.56 -5.67 2.43
CA PHE A 33 -4.71 -4.53 2.12
C PHE A 33 -3.30 -4.82 2.66
N TYR A 34 -2.28 -4.68 1.80
CA TYR A 34 -0.92 -5.09 2.13
C TYR A 34 0.08 -3.95 1.84
N PRO A 35 0.47 -3.17 2.86
CA PRO A 35 1.60 -2.27 2.77
C PRO A 35 2.90 -3.03 3.06
N VAL A 36 3.99 -2.62 2.40
CA VAL A 36 5.32 -3.23 2.54
C VAL A 36 6.22 -2.38 3.41
N LEU A 37 7.18 -3.03 4.07
CA LEU A 37 8.04 -2.39 5.07
C LEU A 37 9.28 -1.70 4.46
N ASN A 38 9.53 -1.86 3.16
CA ASN A 38 10.69 -1.23 2.53
C ASN A 38 10.44 -0.83 1.07
N GLU A 39 11.04 0.29 0.71
CA GLU A 39 10.94 0.91 -0.60
C GLU A 39 11.46 0.01 -1.73
N LYS A 40 12.58 -0.70 -1.50
CA LYS A 40 13.16 -1.60 -2.50
C LYS A 40 12.14 -2.63 -2.95
N TYR A 41 11.45 -3.26 -2.01
CA TYR A 41 10.42 -4.24 -2.32
C TYR A 41 9.21 -3.60 -3.02
N ALA A 42 8.79 -2.40 -2.61
CA ALA A 42 7.73 -1.67 -3.28
C ALA A 42 8.06 -1.37 -4.76
N ARG A 43 9.29 -0.92 -5.05
CA ARG A 43 9.78 -0.67 -6.42
C ARG A 43 9.80 -1.96 -7.25
N GLU A 44 10.27 -3.07 -6.68
CA GLU A 44 10.26 -4.37 -7.36
C GLU A 44 8.85 -4.82 -7.76
N ILE A 45 7.83 -4.55 -6.93
CA ILE A 45 6.43 -4.85 -7.26
C ILE A 45 5.92 -3.90 -8.36
N ALA A 46 6.13 -2.59 -8.21
CA ALA A 46 5.70 -1.58 -9.17
C ALA A 46 6.30 -1.83 -10.57
N GLU A 47 7.58 -2.18 -10.66
CA GLU A 47 8.24 -2.54 -11.92
C GLU A 47 7.63 -3.78 -12.59
N LYS A 48 7.16 -4.76 -11.80
CA LYS A 48 6.49 -5.95 -12.35
C LYS A 48 5.13 -5.60 -12.93
N TRP A 49 4.39 -4.67 -12.32
CA TRP A 49 3.09 -4.23 -12.82
C TRP A 49 3.19 -3.47 -14.14
N ASN A 50 4.17 -2.57 -14.26
CA ASN A 50 4.50 -1.87 -15.52
C ASN A 50 4.68 -2.83 -16.70
N LYS A 51 5.20 -4.03 -16.44
CA LYS A 51 5.50 -5.03 -17.47
C LYS A 51 4.32 -5.95 -17.80
N LYS A 52 3.24 -5.98 -17.00
CA LYS A 52 2.31 -7.13 -17.00
C LYS A 52 0.82 -6.85 -17.10
N SER A 53 0.28 -5.70 -16.69
CA SER A 53 -1.18 -5.55 -16.65
C SER A 53 -1.73 -4.24 -17.21
N ALA A 54 -2.76 -4.38 -18.05
CA ALA A 54 -3.64 -3.29 -18.48
C ALA A 54 -4.43 -2.70 -17.30
N ASP A 55 -4.70 -3.52 -16.28
CA ASP A 55 -5.53 -3.16 -15.12
C ASP A 55 -4.83 -2.15 -14.18
N SER A 56 -3.50 -2.08 -14.21
CA SER A 56 -2.71 -1.06 -13.52
C SER A 56 -2.49 0.19 -14.38
N GLY A 57 -3.01 0.22 -15.61
CA GLY A 57 -2.76 1.27 -16.59
C GLY A 57 -1.33 1.27 -17.15
N TYR A 58 -0.62 0.14 -17.08
CA TYR A 58 0.81 0.02 -17.42
C TYR A 58 1.75 0.96 -16.64
N ALA A 59 1.25 1.56 -15.56
CA ALA A 59 1.99 2.43 -14.66
C ALA A 59 1.98 1.85 -13.24
N GLY A 60 3.07 2.07 -12.53
CA GLY A 60 3.38 1.49 -11.24
C GLY A 60 4.13 2.54 -10.47
N TYR A 61 3.44 3.15 -9.52
CA TYR A 61 3.96 4.18 -8.64
C TYR A 61 4.29 3.55 -7.30
N VAL A 62 5.32 4.06 -6.63
CA VAL A 62 5.54 3.75 -5.22
C VAL A 62 4.97 4.89 -4.41
N THR A 63 4.10 4.56 -3.47
CA THR A 63 3.67 5.50 -2.43
C THR A 63 4.39 5.19 -1.13
N SER A 64 4.61 6.21 -0.31
CA SER A 64 5.10 6.09 1.05
C SER A 64 4.22 6.90 2.00
N PHE A 65 4.09 6.42 3.22
CA PHE A 65 3.27 7.08 4.24
C PHE A 65 3.74 6.70 5.64
N GLU A 66 3.51 7.58 6.61
CA GLU A 66 3.73 7.30 8.01
C GLU A 66 2.45 6.74 8.64
N ILE A 67 2.62 5.79 9.57
CA ILE A 67 1.53 5.15 10.31
C ILE A 67 1.86 5.19 11.81
N ASP A 68 0.83 5.30 12.65
CA ASP A 68 0.95 5.12 14.10
C ASP A 68 1.54 3.73 14.42
N ASP A 69 2.66 3.75 15.15
CA ASP A 69 3.38 2.54 15.57
C ASP A 69 2.56 1.68 16.53
N ALA A 70 1.78 2.30 17.43
CA ALA A 70 0.93 1.55 18.35
C ALA A 70 -0.15 0.79 17.59
N TYR A 71 -0.81 1.45 16.63
CA TYR A 71 -1.83 0.84 15.81
C TYR A 71 -1.28 -0.28 14.91
N ILE A 72 -0.17 -0.03 14.19
CA ILE A 72 0.34 -1.05 13.24
C ILE A 72 0.93 -2.27 13.97
N SER A 73 1.37 -2.12 15.23
CA SER A 73 1.97 -3.22 16.01
C SER A 73 1.01 -4.37 16.33
N GLN A 74 -0.30 -4.19 16.13
CA GLN A 74 -1.29 -5.26 16.28
C GLN A 74 -1.30 -6.26 15.12
N PHE A 75 -0.64 -5.94 14.00
CA PHE A 75 -0.60 -6.80 12.81
C PHE A 75 0.74 -7.49 12.68
N ASP A 76 0.71 -8.78 12.30
CA ASP A 76 1.93 -9.55 12.11
C ASP A 76 2.61 -9.23 10.78
N VAL A 77 3.94 -9.10 10.83
CA VAL A 77 4.77 -8.95 9.63
C VAL A 77 4.93 -10.31 8.95
N GLN A 78 4.51 -10.39 7.69
CA GLN A 78 4.66 -11.55 6.83
C GLN A 78 5.93 -11.44 5.97
N THR A 79 6.56 -12.58 5.69
CA THR A 79 7.68 -12.65 4.73
C THR A 79 7.27 -13.53 3.55
N VAL A 80 7.10 -12.94 2.37
CA VAL A 80 6.47 -13.58 1.20
C VAL A 80 7.45 -13.94 0.08
N GLY A 81 8.73 -14.11 0.42
CA GLY A 81 9.76 -14.44 -0.56
C GLY A 81 11.14 -14.29 0.03
N ALA A 82 11.92 -13.33 -0.48
CA ALA A 82 13.21 -13.02 0.09
C ALA A 82 13.08 -12.50 1.52
N ALA A 83 14.15 -12.57 2.32
CA ALA A 83 14.14 -12.14 3.72
C ALA A 83 13.74 -10.66 3.94
N TYR A 84 13.85 -9.83 2.90
CA TYR A 84 13.43 -8.43 2.90
C TYR A 84 12.04 -8.19 2.27
N HIS A 85 11.38 -9.22 1.71
CA HIS A 85 10.02 -9.12 1.20
C HIS A 85 9.02 -9.19 2.35
N LYS A 86 9.01 -8.12 3.14
CA LYS A 86 8.20 -7.97 4.35
C LYS A 86 6.98 -7.09 4.08
N GLU A 87 5.83 -7.56 4.50
CA GLU A 87 4.54 -6.87 4.36
C GLU A 87 3.62 -7.13 5.54
N PHE A 88 2.65 -6.25 5.75
CA PHE A 88 1.53 -6.51 6.64
C PHE A 88 0.35 -7.06 5.85
N TRP A 89 -0.48 -7.90 6.47
CA TRP A 89 -1.77 -8.30 5.93
C TRP A 89 -2.89 -7.69 6.78
N ILE A 90 -3.43 -6.58 6.29
CA ILE A 90 -4.51 -5.84 6.95
C ILE A 90 -5.84 -6.31 6.34
N PRO A 91 -6.82 -6.77 7.13
CA PRO A 91 -8.13 -7.13 6.59
C PRO A 91 -8.79 -5.96 5.87
N ALA A 92 -9.38 -6.20 4.69
CA ALA A 92 -9.98 -5.16 3.88
C ALA A 92 -11.11 -4.41 4.63
N GLU A 93 -11.83 -5.10 5.50
CA GLU A 93 -12.91 -4.57 6.32
C GLU A 93 -12.44 -3.51 7.34
N VAL A 94 -11.17 -3.52 7.75
CA VAL A 94 -10.61 -2.53 8.68
C VAL A 94 -9.81 -1.43 7.97
N LEU A 95 -9.77 -1.41 6.63
CA LEU A 95 -8.99 -0.42 5.88
C LEU A 95 -9.43 1.04 6.17
N ALA A 96 -10.73 1.26 6.38
CA ALA A 96 -11.24 2.58 6.76
C ALA A 96 -10.69 3.04 8.13
N GLU A 97 -10.51 2.11 9.07
CA GLU A 97 -9.86 2.40 10.35
C GLU A 97 -8.37 2.60 10.16
N PHE A 98 -7.70 1.74 9.37
CA PHE A 98 -6.28 1.88 9.03
C PHE A 98 -5.95 3.27 8.47
N ASN A 99 -6.78 3.78 7.55
CA ASN A 99 -6.60 5.11 6.96
C ASN A 99 -6.61 6.23 8.00
N ARG A 100 -7.35 6.09 9.11
CA ARG A 100 -7.38 7.10 10.19
C ARG A 100 -6.09 7.16 11.00
N HIS A 101 -5.29 6.10 10.96
CA HIS A 101 -4.00 6.01 11.63
C HIS A 101 -2.83 6.43 10.73
N ILE A 102 -3.10 6.79 9.46
CA ILE A 102 -2.11 7.40 8.58
C ILE A 102 -1.77 8.80 9.11
N ILE A 103 -0.48 9.05 9.29
CA ILE A 103 0.04 10.31 9.77
C ILE A 103 0.44 11.16 8.56
N GLY A 104 -0.15 12.34 8.45
CA GLY A 104 0.15 13.28 7.37
C GLY A 104 -0.49 12.87 6.04
N LYS A 105 0.32 12.85 4.97
CA LYS A 105 -0.13 12.53 3.62
C LYS A 105 0.64 11.35 3.06
N ILE A 106 0.00 10.65 2.13
CA ILE A 106 0.59 9.65 1.26
C ILE A 106 1.41 10.39 0.18
N GLU A 107 2.69 10.08 0.08
CA GLU A 107 3.62 10.69 -0.87
C GLU A 107 3.95 9.72 -2.00
N VAL A 108 4.01 10.21 -3.24
CA VAL A 108 4.54 9.44 -4.37
C VAL A 108 6.06 9.64 -4.43
N ILE A 109 6.83 8.55 -4.56
CA ILE A 109 8.31 8.55 -4.54
C ILE A 109 8.93 7.79 -5.71
#